data_AF-A0A7J9WC19-F1
#
_entry.id   AF-A0A7J9WC19-F1
#
_cell.length_a   1.000
_cell.length_b   1.000
_cell.length_c   1.000
_cell.angle_alpha   90.00
_cell.angle_beta   90.00
_cell.angle_gamma   90.00
#
_symmetry.space_group_name_H-M   'P 1'
#
loop_
_entity.id
_entity.type
_entity.pdbx_description
1 polymer ?
#
loop_
_entity_poly.entity_id
_entity_poly.type
_entity_poly.pdbx_seq_one_letter_code
_entity_poly.pdbx_strand_id
1 'polypeptide(L)'
;MPTLPKLPRPPQIGLLKGLGVTLKTMMSPSTTQQYPHVKPDLPPRTRGVIALMEENCTVCMLCGRECPDWCIYIDSHKEVVPPKEEGARARTRNVLDRFAIDFALCMYCGICVEVCPFDALFWSPEFEYSTYSIRELTHEKEQLRVWMDTVPPPPELDVGADLPKEIEDGLKAARQAAEKAAAAAAPSEAPAAAGKAGGDAPAAQAAEEDIHVEAQVDQEVFDQLVAEGKSERVARAKAKAAYVRKEKARIRAERAGGEG
;
A
#
# COMPACT_ATOMS: atom_id res chain seq x y z
N MET A 1 -43.41 -41.34 -28.05
CA MET A 1 -44.27 -40.18 -27.75
C MET A 1 -43.72 -39.00 -28.54
N PRO A 2 -44.48 -38.40 -29.47
CA PRO A 2 -44.01 -37.23 -30.19
C PRO A 2 -43.94 -36.04 -29.22
N THR A 3 -42.77 -35.43 -29.12
CA THR A 3 -42.56 -34.21 -28.33
C THR A 3 -43.23 -33.04 -29.05
N LEU A 4 -44.22 -32.41 -28.40
CA LEU A 4 -44.86 -31.21 -28.94
C LEU A 4 -43.82 -30.09 -29.17
N PRO A 5 -43.87 -29.36 -30.29
CA PRO A 5 -43.01 -28.21 -30.52
C PRO A 5 -43.36 -27.10 -29.53
N LYS A 6 -42.36 -26.55 -28.84
CA LYS A 6 -42.54 -25.40 -27.94
C LYS A 6 -42.97 -24.19 -28.76
N LEU A 7 -44.23 -23.77 -28.59
CA LEU A 7 -44.76 -22.54 -29.18
C LEU A 7 -43.90 -21.34 -28.73
N PRO A 8 -43.54 -20.42 -29.66
CA PRO A 8 -42.80 -19.22 -29.31
C PRO A 8 -43.62 -18.37 -28.34
N ARG A 9 -42.98 -17.90 -27.27
CA ARG A 9 -43.67 -17.07 -26.26
C ARG A 9 -44.19 -15.80 -26.94
N PRO A 10 -45.45 -15.41 -26.71
CA PRO A 10 -46.00 -14.21 -27.32
C PRO A 10 -45.24 -12.97 -26.81
N PRO A 11 -44.89 -12.03 -27.70
CA PRO A 11 -44.00 -10.90 -27.39
C PRO A 11 -44.51 -10.02 -26.25
N GLN A 12 -45.84 -9.96 -26.08
CA GLN A 12 -46.54 -9.16 -25.07
C GLN A 12 -46.24 -9.60 -23.63
N ILE A 13 -45.91 -10.87 -23.37
CA ILE A 13 -45.59 -11.35 -22.02
C ILE A 13 -44.26 -10.76 -21.53
N GLY A 14 -43.31 -10.53 -22.44
CA GLY A 14 -42.04 -9.86 -22.12
C GLY A 14 -42.26 -8.41 -21.71
N LEU A 15 -43.10 -7.69 -22.47
CA LEU A 15 -43.41 -6.28 -22.21
C LEU A 15 -44.11 -6.07 -20.86
N LEU A 16 -45.12 -6.90 -20.56
CA LEU A 16 -45.84 -6.82 -19.28
C LEU A 16 -44.93 -7.14 -18.09
N LYS A 17 -44.03 -8.13 -18.23
CA LYS A 17 -43.04 -8.42 -17.19
C LYS A 17 -42.06 -7.27 -16.98
N GLY A 18 -41.60 -6.62 -18.07
CA GLY A 18 -40.75 -5.44 -18.00
C GLY A 18 -41.42 -4.26 -17.29
N LEU A 19 -42.66 -3.94 -17.67
CA LEU A 19 -43.47 -2.91 -17.00
C LEU A 19 -43.69 -3.23 -15.51
N GLY A 20 -43.88 -4.51 -15.17
CA GLY A 20 -43.98 -4.96 -13.78
C GLY A 20 -42.70 -4.69 -12.97
N VAL A 21 -41.52 -4.89 -13.55
CA VAL A 21 -40.24 -4.53 -12.92
C VAL A 21 -40.14 -3.01 -12.73
N THR A 22 -40.49 -2.22 -13.75
CA THR A 22 -40.48 -0.76 -13.65
C THR A 22 -41.40 -0.25 -12.54
N LEU A 23 -42.62 -0.79 -12.44
CA LEU A 23 -43.57 -0.42 -11.39
C LEU A 23 -43.03 -0.78 -10.00
N LYS A 24 -42.41 -1.95 -9.85
CA LYS A 24 -41.76 -2.35 -8.60
C LYS A 24 -40.64 -1.39 -8.21
N THR A 25 -39.77 -1.02 -9.14
CA THR A 25 -38.67 -0.07 -8.90
C THR A 25 -39.19 1.33 -8.56
N MET A 26 -40.28 1.78 -9.19
CA MET A 26 -40.91 3.08 -8.92
C MET A 26 -41.42 3.20 -7.47
N MET A 27 -41.82 2.09 -6.85
CA MET A 27 -42.28 2.05 -5.46
C MET A 27 -41.16 1.78 -4.45
N SER A 28 -39.94 1.48 -4.91
CA SER A 28 -38.79 1.28 -4.04
C SER A 28 -38.27 2.63 -3.51
N PRO A 29 -37.67 2.66 -2.30
CA PRO A 29 -37.00 3.85 -1.79
C PRO A 29 -35.83 4.27 -2.68
N SER A 30 -35.59 5.57 -2.79
CA SER A 30 -34.48 6.11 -3.56
C SER A 30 -33.13 5.84 -2.90
N THR A 31 -32.12 5.51 -3.70
CA THR A 31 -30.73 5.36 -3.24
C THR A 31 -29.93 6.67 -3.31
N THR A 32 -30.54 7.76 -3.80
CA THR A 32 -29.88 9.05 -4.02
C THR A 32 -29.36 9.65 -2.71
N GLN A 33 -28.08 9.99 -2.68
CA GLN A 33 -27.48 10.82 -1.63
C GLN A 33 -27.58 12.30 -2.03
N GLN A 34 -28.05 13.15 -1.12
CA GLN A 34 -28.26 14.59 -1.38
C GLN A 34 -26.97 15.38 -1.17
N TYR A 35 -26.06 15.30 -2.16
CA TYR A 35 -24.86 16.12 -2.19
C TYR A 35 -25.23 17.61 -2.41
N PRO A 36 -24.64 18.59 -1.69
CA PRO A 36 -23.48 18.49 -0.79
C PRO A 36 -23.81 18.25 0.70
N HIS A 37 -25.09 18.10 1.07
CA HIS A 37 -25.49 17.93 2.49
C HIS A 37 -25.11 16.57 3.06
N VAL A 38 -25.12 15.52 2.24
CA VAL A 38 -24.65 14.18 2.58
C VAL A 38 -23.49 13.84 1.66
N LYS A 39 -22.29 13.74 2.23
CA LYS A 39 -21.07 13.34 1.51
C LYS A 39 -20.99 11.81 1.39
N PRO A 40 -20.40 11.27 0.31
CA PRO A 40 -20.20 9.83 0.17
C PRO A 40 -19.21 9.33 1.23
N ASP A 41 -19.46 8.13 1.74
CA ASP A 41 -18.49 7.40 2.56
C ASP A 41 -17.39 6.84 1.66
N LEU A 42 -16.15 7.31 1.87
CA LEU A 42 -15.00 6.95 1.04
C LEU A 42 -14.13 5.91 1.77
N PRO A 43 -13.70 4.83 1.09
CA PRO A 43 -12.82 3.85 1.70
C PRO A 43 -11.47 4.49 2.10
N PRO A 44 -10.77 3.96 3.12
CA PRO A 44 -9.51 4.54 3.61
C PRO A 44 -8.38 4.61 2.57
N ARG A 45 -8.41 3.76 1.54
CA ARG A 45 -7.42 3.72 0.45
C ARG A 45 -7.83 4.53 -0.78
N THR A 46 -8.76 5.47 -0.61
CA THR A 46 -9.21 6.36 -1.70
C THR A 46 -8.05 7.22 -2.19
N ARG A 47 -7.99 7.41 -3.51
CA ARG A 47 -6.99 8.24 -4.19
C ARG A 47 -7.65 9.56 -4.56
N GLY A 48 -7.57 10.54 -3.67
CA GLY A 48 -7.99 11.92 -3.93
C GLY A 48 -6.82 12.73 -4.46
N VAL A 49 -6.45 13.79 -3.75
CA VAL A 49 -5.28 14.62 -4.04
C VAL A 49 -4.01 14.02 -3.42
N ILE A 50 -2.86 14.31 -4.03
CA ILE A 50 -1.56 13.92 -3.49
C ILE A 50 -1.09 14.99 -2.50
N ALA A 51 -0.67 14.56 -1.32
CA ALA A 51 -0.04 15.40 -0.30
C ALA A 51 1.48 15.21 -0.28
N LEU A 52 2.22 16.24 0.14
CA LEU A 52 3.69 16.23 0.24
C LEU A 52 4.14 16.57 1.66
N MET A 53 4.96 15.69 2.24
CA MET A 53 5.80 15.98 3.41
C MET A 53 7.20 16.37 2.92
N GLU A 54 7.47 17.68 2.84
CA GLU A 54 8.72 18.23 2.28
C GLU A 54 9.95 17.72 3.04
N GLU A 55 9.84 17.57 4.36
CA GLU A 55 10.91 17.14 5.25
C GLU A 55 11.44 15.73 4.93
N ASN A 56 10.58 14.89 4.36
CA ASN A 56 10.90 13.52 3.96
C ASN A 56 11.49 13.44 2.53
N CYS A 57 11.30 14.47 1.71
CA CYS A 57 11.77 14.47 0.33
C CYS A 57 13.29 14.65 0.25
N THR A 58 13.98 13.69 -0.34
CA THR A 58 15.45 13.72 -0.55
C THR A 58 15.86 14.11 -1.97
N VAL A 59 14.90 14.49 -2.82
CA VAL A 59 15.11 14.79 -4.24
C VAL A 59 15.78 13.63 -4.99
N CYS A 60 15.34 12.40 -4.72
CA CYS A 60 15.85 11.20 -5.41
C CYS A 60 15.39 11.09 -6.87
N MET A 61 14.41 11.90 -7.28
CA MET A 61 13.81 11.93 -8.63
C MET A 61 13.09 10.64 -9.07
N LEU A 62 12.84 9.69 -8.15
CA LEU A 62 12.14 8.44 -8.48
C LEU A 62 10.67 8.70 -8.87
N CYS A 63 9.95 9.47 -8.07
CA CYS A 63 8.53 9.78 -8.32
C CYS A 63 8.31 10.48 -9.67
N GLY A 64 9.15 11.44 -10.03
CA GLY A 64 9.07 12.14 -11.32
C GLY A 64 9.43 11.25 -12.50
N ARG A 65 10.40 10.34 -12.35
CA ARG A 65 10.82 9.41 -13.42
C ARG A 65 9.81 8.30 -13.67
N GLU A 66 9.19 7.79 -12.62
CA GLU A 66 8.25 6.66 -12.70
C GLU A 66 6.81 7.13 -12.96
N CYS A 67 6.54 8.44 -12.87
CA CYS A 67 5.26 8.99 -13.30
C CYS A 67 5.01 8.63 -14.77
N PRO A 68 3.86 8.05 -15.15
CA PRO A 68 3.58 7.72 -16.55
C PRO A 68 3.30 8.97 -17.41
N ASP A 69 2.77 10.03 -16.81
CA ASP A 69 2.36 11.27 -17.51
C ASP A 69 3.40 12.39 -17.44
N TRP A 70 4.47 12.20 -16.66
CA TRP A 70 5.53 13.18 -16.43
C TRP A 70 4.99 14.51 -15.88
N CYS A 71 3.97 14.46 -15.03
CA CYS A 71 3.28 15.62 -14.49
C CYS A 71 3.93 16.24 -13.24
N ILE A 72 5.11 15.74 -12.82
CA ILE A 72 5.81 16.18 -11.60
C ILE A 72 7.04 17.01 -11.98
N TYR A 73 7.09 18.25 -11.50
CA TYR A 73 8.22 19.16 -11.67
C TYR A 73 9.03 19.24 -10.37
N ILE A 74 10.33 18.99 -10.45
CA ILE A 74 11.22 18.96 -9.28
C ILE A 74 12.49 19.74 -9.61
N ASP A 75 12.74 20.79 -8.83
CA ASP A 75 13.99 21.57 -8.87
C ASP A 75 14.73 21.42 -7.54
N SER A 76 16.06 21.38 -7.59
CA SER A 76 16.90 21.22 -6.41
C SER A 76 18.29 21.80 -6.60
N HIS A 77 18.91 22.21 -5.49
CA HIS A 77 20.30 22.60 -5.43
C HIS A 77 21.08 21.76 -4.42
N LYS A 78 22.41 21.88 -4.47
CA LYS A 78 23.32 21.15 -3.58
C LYS A 78 23.88 22.08 -2.53
N GLU A 79 23.72 21.70 -1.28
CA GLU A 79 24.36 22.35 -0.15
C GLU A 79 25.48 21.48 0.40
N VAL A 80 26.58 22.12 0.80
CA VAL A 80 27.71 21.46 1.47
C VAL A 80 27.45 21.50 2.97
N VAL A 81 27.21 20.34 3.56
CA VAL A 81 27.03 20.20 5.00
C VAL A 81 28.40 20.05 5.65
N PRO A 82 28.76 20.93 6.60
CA PRO A 82 30.03 20.84 7.30
C PRO A 82 30.13 19.51 8.07
N PRO A 83 31.33 18.96 8.23
CA PRO A 83 31.50 17.70 8.94
C PRO A 83 31.13 17.87 10.43
N LYS A 84 30.45 16.88 11.01
CA LYS A 84 30.14 16.86 12.46
C LYS A 84 31.38 16.61 13.33
N GLU A 85 32.40 15.98 12.75
CA GLU A 85 33.66 15.65 13.42
C GLU A 85 34.82 16.33 12.71
N GLU A 86 35.77 16.85 13.49
CA GLU A 86 36.97 17.52 12.99
C GLU A 86 37.83 16.51 12.22
N GLY A 87 37.95 16.69 10.89
CA GLY A 87 38.68 15.79 9.99
C GLY A 87 37.83 14.92 9.06
N ALA A 88 36.50 14.91 9.21
CA ALA A 88 35.62 14.22 8.27
C ALA A 88 35.42 15.00 6.95
N ARG A 89 35.16 14.31 5.85
CA ARG A 89 34.92 14.93 4.53
C ARG A 89 33.58 15.67 4.52
N ALA A 90 33.57 16.89 4.00
CA ALA A 90 32.34 17.63 3.76
C ALA A 90 31.41 16.84 2.81
N ARG A 91 30.15 16.70 3.20
CA ARG A 91 29.13 15.95 2.44
C ARG A 91 28.22 16.91 1.70
N THR A 92 27.84 16.56 0.48
CA THR A 92 26.83 17.31 -0.27
C THR A 92 25.45 16.72 0.00
N ARG A 93 24.46 17.56 0.29
CA ARG A 93 23.04 17.21 0.41
C ARG A 93 22.25 17.94 -0.67
N ASN A 94 21.30 17.25 -1.30
CA ASN A 94 20.33 17.90 -2.18
C ASN A 94 19.23 18.53 -1.32
N VAL A 95 18.88 19.77 -1.61
CA VAL A 95 17.78 20.51 -0.99
C VAL A 95 16.71 20.77 -2.05
N LEU A 96 15.45 20.54 -1.68
CA LEU A 96 14.31 20.71 -2.58
C LEU A 96 13.98 22.20 -2.72
N ASP A 97 14.06 22.73 -3.94
CA ASP A 97 13.68 24.11 -4.21
C ASP A 97 12.21 24.19 -4.57
N ARG A 98 11.81 23.39 -5.55
CA ARG A 98 10.45 23.33 -6.08
C ARG A 98 9.99 21.90 -6.21
N PHE A 99 8.74 21.67 -5.82
CA PHE A 99 8.04 20.44 -6.11
C PHE A 99 6.62 20.79 -6.51
N ALA A 100 6.24 20.48 -7.75
CA ALA A 100 4.91 20.77 -8.25
C ALA A 100 4.32 19.55 -8.95
N ILE A 101 3.01 19.40 -8.85
CA ILE A 101 2.25 18.38 -9.58
C ILE A 101 1.21 19.09 -10.43
N ASP A 102 1.19 18.79 -11.74
CA ASP A 102 0.12 19.22 -12.63
C ASP A 102 -1.03 18.21 -12.61
N PHE A 103 -2.09 18.55 -11.88
CA PHE A 103 -3.29 17.72 -11.80
C PHE A 103 -4.16 17.75 -13.06
N ALA A 104 -3.88 18.64 -14.03
CA ALA A 104 -4.50 18.56 -15.34
C ALA A 104 -3.94 17.41 -16.20
N LEU A 105 -2.74 16.91 -15.86
CA LEU A 105 -2.08 15.80 -16.55
C LEU A 105 -2.13 14.49 -15.74
N CYS A 106 -2.10 14.57 -14.41
CA CYS A 106 -2.10 13.41 -13.52
C CYS A 106 -3.30 12.46 -13.75
N MET A 107 -3.05 11.16 -13.99
CA MET A 107 -4.10 10.14 -14.05
C MET A 107 -4.42 9.43 -12.72
N TYR A 108 -3.90 9.91 -11.59
CA TYR A 108 -4.14 9.36 -10.23
C TYR A 108 -3.75 7.88 -10.06
N CYS A 109 -2.69 7.44 -10.74
CA CYS A 109 -2.23 6.05 -10.72
C CYS A 109 -1.56 5.63 -9.40
N GLY A 110 -1.02 6.57 -8.63
CA GLY A 110 -0.39 6.32 -7.31
C GLY A 110 1.02 5.77 -7.34
N ILE A 111 1.61 5.61 -8.53
CA ILE A 111 2.95 5.05 -8.67
C ILE A 111 3.99 5.93 -7.97
N CYS A 112 3.82 7.26 -8.01
CA CYS A 112 4.69 8.22 -7.33
C CYS A 112 4.68 8.08 -5.79
N VAL A 113 3.55 7.65 -5.20
CA VAL A 113 3.42 7.37 -3.76
C VAL A 113 4.14 6.07 -3.42
N GLU A 114 3.87 5.00 -4.17
CA GLU A 114 4.44 3.67 -3.91
C GLU A 114 5.95 3.58 -4.17
N VAL A 115 6.46 4.32 -5.17
CA VAL A 115 7.88 4.31 -5.51
C VAL A 115 8.71 5.19 -4.59
N CYS A 116 8.08 6.05 -3.78
CA CYS A 116 8.79 6.96 -2.89
C CYS A 116 9.46 6.17 -1.75
N PRO A 117 10.81 6.06 -1.72
CA PRO A 117 11.46 5.21 -0.72
C PRO A 117 11.58 5.89 0.66
N PHE A 118 11.07 7.11 0.80
CA PHE A 118 11.16 7.92 2.01
C PHE A 118 9.79 8.37 2.52
N ASP A 119 8.69 7.85 1.94
CA ASP A 119 7.32 8.22 2.30
C ASP A 119 7.14 9.75 2.37
N ALA A 120 7.50 10.43 1.29
CA ALA A 120 7.33 11.88 1.17
C ALA A 120 5.97 12.25 0.54
N LEU A 121 5.35 11.33 -0.20
CA LEU A 121 4.08 11.55 -0.89
C LEU A 121 3.01 10.63 -0.30
N PHE A 122 1.80 11.16 -0.13
CA PHE A 122 0.68 10.43 0.44
C PHE A 122 -0.62 10.72 -0.30
N TRP A 123 -1.58 9.82 -0.16
CA TRP A 123 -2.95 10.06 -0.60
C TRP A 123 -3.75 10.77 0.48
N SER A 124 -4.32 11.91 0.11
CA SER A 124 -5.40 12.54 0.85
C SER A 124 -6.75 12.12 0.25
N PRO A 125 -7.80 11.95 1.07
CA PRO A 125 -9.15 11.64 0.60
C PRO A 125 -9.84 12.85 -0.06
N GLU A 126 -9.23 14.04 -0.04
CA GLU A 126 -9.80 15.25 -0.63
C GLU A 126 -9.90 15.13 -2.15
N PHE A 127 -11.11 15.35 -2.67
CA PHE A 127 -11.42 15.28 -4.12
C PHE A 127 -12.08 16.57 -4.64
N GLU A 128 -12.43 17.50 -3.75
CA GLU A 128 -13.22 18.71 -4.04
C GLU A 128 -12.32 19.94 -4.25
N TYR A 129 -11.38 19.88 -5.19
CA TYR A 129 -10.43 20.99 -5.48
C TYR A 129 -10.55 21.53 -6.91
N SER A 130 -11.75 21.46 -7.49
CA SER A 130 -11.98 22.03 -8.82
C SER A 130 -11.74 23.54 -8.82
N THR A 131 -11.17 24.03 -9.92
CA THR A 131 -10.84 25.44 -10.15
C THR A 131 -11.42 25.91 -11.49
N TYR A 132 -11.57 27.22 -11.64
CA TYR A 132 -12.00 27.88 -12.87
C TYR A 132 -10.89 27.99 -13.93
N SER A 133 -9.62 27.85 -13.55
CA SER A 133 -8.47 28.01 -14.44
C SER A 133 -7.59 26.77 -14.42
N ILE A 134 -7.21 26.28 -15.59
CA ILE A 134 -6.29 25.14 -15.71
C ILE A 134 -4.93 25.40 -15.04
N ARG A 135 -4.49 26.65 -14.99
CA ARG A 135 -3.20 27.02 -14.38
C ARG A 135 -3.19 26.82 -12.86
N GLU A 136 -4.37 26.82 -12.24
CA GLU A 136 -4.52 26.61 -10.80
C GLU A 136 -4.53 25.11 -10.44
N LEU A 137 -4.63 24.20 -11.43
CA LEU A 137 -4.48 22.75 -11.21
C LEU A 137 -3.01 22.32 -11.06
N THR A 138 -2.06 23.22 -11.32
CA THR A 138 -0.66 22.99 -10.95
C THR A 138 -0.48 23.36 -9.49
N HIS A 139 -0.41 22.36 -8.61
CA HIS A 139 -0.21 22.59 -7.19
C HIS A 139 1.29 22.55 -6.86
N GLU A 140 1.79 23.66 -6.34
CA GLU A 140 3.15 23.78 -5.80
C GLU A 140 3.26 23.14 -4.40
N LYS A 141 4.49 23.00 -3.90
CA LYS A 141 4.81 22.26 -2.66
C LYS A 141 4.03 22.76 -1.45
N GLU A 142 3.75 24.07 -1.39
CA GLU A 142 3.00 24.70 -0.31
C GLU A 142 1.55 24.20 -0.28
N GLN A 143 0.90 24.10 -1.44
CA GLN A 143 -0.46 23.57 -1.54
C GLN A 143 -0.48 22.06 -1.26
N LEU A 144 0.51 21.33 -1.76
CA LEU A 144 0.64 19.89 -1.50
C LEU A 144 0.86 19.59 -0.01
N ARG A 145 1.53 20.49 0.72
CA ARG A 145 1.71 20.38 2.17
C ARG A 145 0.39 20.55 2.93
N VAL A 146 -0.49 21.45 2.51
CA VAL A 146 -1.80 21.66 3.16
C VAL A 146 -2.62 20.37 3.16
N TRP A 147 -2.55 19.59 2.08
CA TRP A 147 -3.29 18.32 1.99
C TRP A 147 -2.80 17.25 2.98
N MET A 148 -1.61 17.41 3.56
CA MET A 148 -1.06 16.47 4.54
C MET A 148 -1.95 16.37 5.80
N ASP A 149 -2.66 17.44 6.15
CA ASP A 149 -3.55 17.49 7.32
C ASP A 149 -4.74 16.52 7.22
N THR A 150 -5.09 16.13 5.99
CA THR A 150 -6.23 15.24 5.69
C THR A 150 -5.82 13.80 5.42
N VAL A 151 -4.52 13.51 5.41
CA VAL A 151 -4.00 12.16 5.16
C VAL A 151 -4.40 11.25 6.33
N PRO A 152 -5.12 10.13 6.08
CA PRO A 152 -5.50 9.22 7.14
C PRO A 152 -4.25 8.53 7.72
N PRO A 153 -4.28 8.16 9.00
CA PRO A 153 -3.21 7.37 9.59
C PRO A 153 -3.06 6.03 8.86
N PRO A 154 -1.84 5.46 8.83
CA PRO A 154 -1.62 4.16 8.22
C PRO A 154 -2.54 3.10 8.86
N PRO A 155 -3.09 2.19 8.05
CA PRO A 155 -3.95 1.13 8.58
C PRO A 155 -3.18 0.25 9.56
N GLU A 156 -3.92 -0.38 10.47
CA GLU A 156 -3.35 -1.36 11.39
C GLU A 156 -2.68 -2.50 10.61
N LEU A 157 -1.58 -3.00 11.17
CA LEU A 157 -0.87 -4.12 10.59
C LEU A 157 -1.76 -5.37 10.61
N ASP A 158 -1.63 -6.21 9.59
CA ASP A 158 -2.36 -7.47 9.51
C ASP A 158 -2.09 -8.34 10.74
N VAL A 159 -3.09 -9.13 11.14
CA VAL A 159 -3.02 -9.97 12.34
C VAL A 159 -1.85 -10.97 12.19
N GLY A 160 -0.86 -10.85 13.07
CA GLY A 160 0.35 -11.69 13.05
C GLY A 160 1.50 -11.16 12.19
N ALA A 161 1.40 -9.93 11.65
CA ALA A 161 2.55 -9.23 11.09
C ALA A 161 3.49 -8.75 12.20
N ASP A 162 4.79 -8.94 12.01
CA ASP A 162 5.80 -8.38 12.89
C ASP A 162 5.72 -6.84 12.83
N LEU A 163 5.81 -6.19 13.99
CA LEU A 163 5.83 -4.74 14.07
C LEU A 163 7.06 -4.21 13.30
N PRO A 164 6.95 -3.11 12.55
CA PRO A 164 8.11 -2.41 12.01
C PRO A 164 9.11 -2.12 13.12
N LYS A 165 10.40 -2.29 12.84
CA LYS A 165 11.46 -2.10 13.84
C LYS A 165 11.41 -0.71 14.45
N GLU A 166 11.00 0.31 13.69
CA GLU A 166 10.84 1.66 14.21
C GLU A 166 9.75 1.75 15.29
N ILE A 167 8.64 1.02 15.12
CA ILE A 167 7.56 0.95 16.10
C ILE A 167 7.97 0.09 17.29
N GLU A 168 8.65 -1.04 17.06
CA GLU A 168 9.20 -1.86 18.15
C GLU A 168 10.19 -1.07 19.00
N ASP A 169 11.11 -0.34 18.36
CA ASP A 169 12.14 0.44 19.03
C ASP A 169 11.54 1.68 19.70
N GLY A 170 10.51 2.29 19.10
CA GLY A 170 9.71 3.35 19.72
C GLY A 170 8.96 2.86 20.96
N LEU A 171 8.33 1.68 20.90
CA LEU A 171 7.65 1.04 22.04
C LEU A 171 8.65 0.63 23.13
N LYS A 172 9.84 0.12 22.76
CA LYS A 172 10.93 -0.16 23.70
C LYS A 172 11.43 1.12 24.35
N ALA A 173 11.64 2.19 23.59
CA ALA A 173 12.08 3.48 24.11
C ALA A 173 11.02 4.11 25.03
N ALA A 174 9.75 4.02 24.67
CA ALA A 174 8.64 4.49 25.50
C ALA A 174 8.50 3.68 26.80
N ARG A 175 8.65 2.35 26.73
CA ARG A 175 8.71 1.49 27.93
C ARG A 175 9.92 1.81 28.80
N GLN A 176 11.10 1.96 28.21
CA GLN A 176 12.31 2.35 28.94
C GLN A 176 12.18 3.74 29.57
N ALA A 177 11.54 4.69 28.88
CA ALA A 177 11.25 6.01 29.42
C ALA A 177 10.25 5.96 30.57
N ALA A 178 9.19 5.13 30.44
CA ALA A 178 8.20 4.91 31.50
C ALA A 178 8.81 4.16 32.71
N GLU A 179 9.65 3.16 32.47
CA GLU A 179 10.40 2.44 33.50
C GLU A 179 11.42 3.35 34.20
N LYS A 180 12.10 4.22 33.46
CA LYS A 180 13.03 5.22 34.02
C LYS A 180 12.28 6.30 34.82
N ALA A 181 11.10 6.70 34.37
CA ALA A 181 10.22 7.61 35.11
C ALA A 181 9.63 6.94 36.37
N ALA A 182 9.28 5.66 36.31
CA ALA A 182 8.79 4.87 37.44
C ALA A 182 9.90 4.55 38.45
N ALA A 183 11.12 4.26 37.99
CA ALA A 183 12.30 4.04 38.83
C ALA A 183 12.74 5.32 39.55
N ALA A 184 12.45 6.49 38.99
CA ALA A 184 12.63 7.77 39.67
C ALA A 184 11.55 8.05 40.74
N ALA A 185 10.49 7.24 40.82
CA ALA A 185 9.27 7.55 41.57
C ALA A 185 8.84 6.52 42.65
N ALA A 186 9.65 5.51 43.02
CA ALA A 186 9.22 4.54 44.05
C ALA A 186 10.31 4.16 45.10
N PRO A 187 10.01 4.21 46.42
CA PRO A 187 10.79 3.57 47.47
C PRO A 187 10.41 2.08 47.68
N SER A 188 11.30 1.34 48.35
CA SER A 188 11.40 -0.14 48.38
C SER A 188 10.35 -0.89 49.20
N GLU A 189 9.84 -2.01 48.66
CA GLU A 189 9.97 -3.42 49.14
C GLU A 189 8.82 -4.32 48.62
N ALA A 190 9.15 -5.59 48.35
CA ALA A 190 8.28 -6.71 47.95
C ALA A 190 8.12 -7.71 49.15
N PRO A 191 7.42 -8.88 49.13
CA PRO A 191 7.05 -9.70 47.95
C PRO A 191 5.78 -10.61 48.00
N ALA A 192 5.62 -11.37 46.90
CA ALA A 192 5.11 -12.75 46.73
C ALA A 192 3.60 -13.03 46.48
N ALA A 193 3.25 -13.63 45.32
CA ALA A 193 3.09 -15.09 45.14
C ALA A 193 2.45 -15.51 43.78
N ALA A 194 3.10 -16.48 43.12
CA ALA A 194 2.64 -17.64 42.31
C ALA A 194 1.47 -17.60 41.28
N GLY A 195 1.72 -18.22 40.11
CA GLY A 195 0.71 -18.97 39.33
C GLY A 195 1.08 -19.24 37.85
N LYS A 196 1.38 -20.51 37.49
CA LYS A 196 1.57 -21.01 36.11
C LYS A 196 0.32 -21.78 35.63
N ALA A 197 -0.04 -21.65 34.35
CA ALA A 197 -0.70 -22.63 33.47
C ALA A 197 -0.64 -22.06 32.03
N GLY A 198 -0.33 -22.74 30.92
CA GLY A 198 -0.38 -24.15 30.57
C GLY A 198 -1.67 -24.48 29.82
N GLY A 199 -1.64 -24.64 28.49
CA GLY A 199 -2.77 -25.22 27.74
C GLY A 199 -2.80 -24.93 26.22
N ASP A 200 -2.53 -25.96 25.43
CA ASP A 200 -2.56 -26.07 23.97
C ASP A 200 -3.97 -26.03 23.31
N ALA A 201 -3.96 -25.62 22.02
CA ALA A 201 -4.78 -26.09 20.87
C ALA A 201 -6.31 -25.78 20.86
N PRO A 202 -7.02 -25.70 19.70
CA PRO A 202 -6.74 -26.40 18.43
C PRO A 202 -6.99 -25.63 17.11
N ALA A 203 -6.67 -26.33 16.03
CA ALA A 203 -6.91 -26.01 14.63
C ALA A 203 -8.36 -26.32 14.16
N ALA A 204 -8.82 -25.60 13.12
CA ALA A 204 -9.73 -26.04 12.03
C ALA A 204 -9.80 -24.88 11.00
N GLN A 205 -9.24 -24.99 9.79
CA GLN A 205 -9.86 -25.48 8.53
C GLN A 205 -11.19 -24.78 8.19
N ALA A 206 -11.53 -24.37 6.97
CA ALA A 206 -10.90 -24.20 5.66
C ALA A 206 -11.97 -23.49 4.79
N ALA A 207 -11.58 -22.67 3.80
CA ALA A 207 -12.35 -22.47 2.56
C ALA A 207 -11.54 -21.64 1.54
N GLU A 208 -11.40 -22.25 0.37
CA GLU A 208 -10.68 -21.89 -0.84
C GLU A 208 -11.50 -20.94 -1.73
N GLU A 209 -10.88 -20.01 -2.47
CA GLU A 209 -11.13 -19.87 -3.92
C GLU A 209 -10.09 -18.94 -4.61
N ASP A 210 -9.76 -19.34 -5.83
CA ASP A 210 -8.59 -19.03 -6.66
C ASP A 210 -8.45 -17.59 -7.19
N ILE A 211 -7.19 -17.13 -7.28
CA ILE A 211 -6.65 -16.51 -8.51
C ILE A 211 -5.19 -16.98 -8.70
N HIS A 212 -5.00 -18.04 -9.47
CA HIS A 212 -3.68 -18.57 -9.85
C HIS A 212 -3.04 -17.69 -10.94
N VAL A 213 -1.98 -16.96 -10.60
CA VAL A 213 -0.93 -16.54 -11.54
C VAL A 213 0.39 -17.10 -10.99
N GLU A 214 0.82 -18.25 -11.51
CA GLU A 214 2.06 -18.89 -11.05
C GLU A 214 3.29 -18.14 -11.56
N ALA A 215 3.91 -17.39 -10.66
CA ALA A 215 5.25 -16.86 -10.84
C ALA A 215 6.30 -17.94 -10.58
N GLN A 216 6.91 -18.50 -11.63
CA GLN A 216 8.30 -19.00 -11.65
C GLN A 216 8.81 -19.60 -10.32
N VAL A 217 8.32 -20.80 -9.98
CA VAL A 217 8.73 -21.60 -8.82
C VAL A 217 9.41 -22.88 -9.32
N ASP A 218 10.46 -23.34 -8.64
CA ASP A 218 11.07 -24.65 -8.90
C ASP A 218 10.21 -25.76 -8.28
N GLN A 219 9.37 -26.40 -9.10
CA GLN A 219 8.33 -27.32 -8.64
C GLN A 219 8.90 -28.54 -7.90
N GLU A 220 10.05 -29.05 -8.33
CA GLU A 220 10.71 -30.20 -7.68
C GLU A 220 11.15 -29.87 -6.26
N VAL A 221 11.75 -28.67 -6.07
CA VAL A 221 12.15 -28.19 -4.74
C VAL A 221 10.92 -27.89 -3.88
N PHE A 222 9.84 -27.40 -4.47
CA PHE A 222 8.59 -27.17 -3.75
C PHE A 222 7.99 -28.48 -3.23
N ASP A 223 7.79 -29.46 -4.10
CA ASP A 223 7.18 -30.76 -3.78
C ASP A 223 8.00 -31.51 -2.73
N GLN A 224 9.33 -31.45 -2.82
CA GLN A 224 10.22 -32.04 -1.83
C GLN A 224 10.05 -31.37 -0.46
N LEU A 225 9.99 -30.04 -0.40
CA LEU A 225 9.88 -29.32 0.87
C LEU A 225 8.50 -29.50 1.52
N VAL A 226 7.46 -29.66 0.72
CA VAL A 226 6.12 -30.02 1.20
C VAL A 226 6.10 -31.46 1.73
N ALA A 227 6.73 -32.41 1.02
CA ALA A 227 6.89 -33.78 1.49
C ALA A 227 7.70 -33.89 2.80
N GLU A 228 8.66 -32.98 3.01
CA GLU A 228 9.41 -32.84 4.26
C GLU A 228 8.62 -32.14 5.39
N GLY A 229 7.34 -31.83 5.18
CA GLY A 229 6.44 -31.26 6.19
C GLY A 229 6.62 -29.76 6.44
N LYS A 230 7.28 -29.03 5.54
CA LYS A 230 7.41 -27.56 5.68
C LYS A 230 6.13 -26.88 5.22
N SER A 231 5.75 -25.81 5.91
CA SER A 231 4.60 -24.98 5.53
C SER A 231 4.74 -24.48 4.09
N GLU A 232 3.62 -24.41 3.37
CA GLU A 232 3.57 -24.00 1.96
C GLU A 232 4.27 -22.66 1.68
N ARG A 233 4.13 -21.68 2.58
CA ARG A 233 4.83 -20.39 2.48
C ARG A 233 6.36 -20.54 2.45
N VAL A 234 6.90 -21.40 3.30
CA VAL A 234 8.34 -21.69 3.39
C VAL A 234 8.81 -22.50 2.19
N ALA A 235 8.02 -23.47 1.74
CA ALA A 235 8.31 -24.24 0.53
C ALA A 235 8.37 -23.34 -0.71
N ARG A 236 7.37 -22.47 -0.89
CA ARG A 236 7.26 -21.56 -2.04
C ARG A 236 8.38 -20.52 -2.07
N ALA A 237 8.76 -19.95 -0.92
CA ALA A 237 9.87 -19.01 -0.83
C ALA A 237 11.23 -19.67 -1.20
N LYS A 238 11.46 -20.89 -0.72
CA LYS A 238 12.70 -21.64 -1.00
C LYS A 238 12.77 -22.13 -2.45
N ALA A 239 11.65 -22.56 -3.00
CA ALA A 239 11.54 -23.01 -4.39
C ALA A 239 11.71 -21.83 -5.38
N LYS A 240 11.18 -20.64 -5.07
CA LYS A 240 11.47 -19.41 -5.84
C LYS A 240 12.96 -19.04 -5.79
N ALA A 241 13.58 -19.13 -4.62
CA ALA A 241 15.02 -18.89 -4.49
C ALA A 241 15.88 -19.94 -5.20
N ALA A 242 15.42 -21.18 -5.31
CA ALA A 242 16.08 -22.23 -6.10
C ALA A 242 15.99 -21.94 -7.61
N TYR A 243 14.81 -21.57 -8.11
CA TYR A 243 14.60 -21.17 -9.50
C TYR A 243 15.54 -20.02 -9.91
N VAL A 244 15.57 -18.94 -9.12
CA VAL A 244 16.43 -17.77 -9.40
C VAL A 244 17.92 -18.15 -9.43
N ARG A 245 18.35 -19.09 -8.59
CA ARG A 245 19.75 -19.56 -8.59
C ARG A 245 20.08 -20.39 -9.83
N LYS A 246 19.19 -21.30 -10.24
CA LYS A 246 19.34 -22.08 -11.48
C LYS A 246 19.38 -21.15 -12.69
N GLU A 247 18.50 -20.15 -12.73
CA GLU A 247 18.41 -19.20 -13.84
C GLU A 247 19.63 -18.28 -13.93
N LYS A 248 20.12 -17.78 -12.78
CA LYS A 248 21.37 -16.99 -12.73
C LYS A 248 22.59 -17.81 -13.17
N ALA A 249 22.61 -19.12 -12.88
CA ALA A 249 23.65 -20.01 -13.35
C ALA A 249 23.57 -20.26 -14.86
N ARG A 250 22.36 -20.45 -15.42
CA ARG A 250 22.12 -20.56 -16.86
C ARG A 250 22.61 -19.31 -17.61
N ILE A 251 22.19 -18.13 -17.17
CA ILE A 251 22.60 -16.84 -17.77
C ILE A 251 24.11 -16.65 -17.69
N ARG A 252 24.75 -17.05 -16.58
CA ARG A 252 26.21 -16.98 -16.43
C ARG A 252 26.93 -17.92 -17.40
N ALA A 253 26.42 -19.14 -17.60
CA ALA A 253 26.99 -20.11 -18.51
C ALA A 253 26.86 -19.66 -19.98
N GLU A 254 25.71 -19.09 -20.36
CA GLU A 254 25.49 -18.52 -21.70
C GLU A 254 26.42 -17.35 -21.99
N ARG A 255 26.67 -16.49 -20.99
CA ARG A 255 27.64 -15.39 -21.13
C ARG A 255 29.08 -15.86 -21.24
N ALA A 256 29.45 -16.95 -20.57
CA ALA A 256 30.78 -17.55 -20.67
C ALA A 256 31.00 -18.30 -22.00
N GLY A 257 29.92 -18.76 -22.66
CA GLY A 257 29.98 -19.43 -23.97
C GLY A 257 29.96 -18.48 -25.18
N GLY A 258 29.75 -17.17 -24.96
CA GLY A 258 29.69 -16.15 -26.02
C GLY A 258 31.02 -15.42 -26.30
N GLU A 259 32.12 -15.83 -25.66
CA GLU A 259 33.48 -15.28 -25.86
C GLU A 259 34.40 -16.24 -26.64
N GLY A 260 33.83 -17.06 -27.55
CA GLY A 260 34.55 -18.00 -28.41
C GLY A 260 34.29 -17.76 -29.89
#